data_AF-A0A8F4J8X9-F1
#
_entry.id   AF-A0A8F4J8X9-F1
#
_cell.length_a   1.000
_cell.length_b   1.000
_cell.length_c   1.000
_cell.angle_alpha   90.00
_cell.angle_beta   90.00
_cell.angle_gamma   90.00
#
_symmetry.space_group_name_H-M   'P 1'
#
loop_
_entity.id
_entity.type
_entity.pdbx_description
1 polymer ?
#
loop_
_entity_poly.entity_id
_entity_poly.type
_entity_poly.pdbx_seq_one_letter_code
_entity_poly.pdbx_strand_id
1 'polypeptide(L)'
;MLHVRGDGCTMDDGSPVSDSVAAQIAPDAFLRALIHDAAGNPVDASPRRRVPTDRQKRVVKERDRHCVDCGSTALLEYDHVPPYELSGQTVTSELQLRCAPCHRRRHRSDAA
;
A
#
# COMPACT_ATOMS: atom_id res chain seq x y z
N MET A 1 -13.91 -6.61 13.69
CA MET A 1 -12.70 -6.68 12.85
C MET A 1 -11.63 -7.41 13.63
N LEU A 2 -10.84 -8.24 12.94
CA LEU A 2 -9.71 -8.97 13.52
C LEU A 2 -8.43 -8.17 13.25
N HIS A 3 -7.65 -7.92 14.29
CA HIS A 3 -6.33 -7.30 14.22
C HIS A 3 -5.28 -8.39 14.38
N VAL A 4 -4.38 -8.51 13.42
CA VAL A 4 -3.23 -9.42 13.46
C VAL A 4 -1.98 -8.57 13.57
N ARG A 5 -1.19 -8.76 14.63
CA ARG A 5 0.04 -8.02 14.93
C ARG A 5 1.16 -8.99 15.28
N GLY A 6 2.40 -8.50 15.34
CA GLY A 6 3.55 -9.33 15.72
C GLY A 6 3.52 -9.84 17.17
N ASP A 7 2.72 -9.20 18.02
CA ASP A 7 2.52 -9.54 19.44
C ASP A 7 1.20 -10.30 19.70
N GLY A 8 0.41 -10.60 18.66
CA GLY A 8 -0.77 -11.46 18.76
C GLY A 8 -1.98 -11.00 17.93
N CYS A 9 -3.06 -11.78 18.01
CA CYS A 9 -4.31 -11.53 17.30
C CYS A 9 -5.44 -11.15 18.28
N THR A 10 -6.21 -10.12 17.94
CA THR A 10 -7.31 -9.61 18.80
C THR A 10 -8.52 -9.16 17.99
N MET A 11 -9.70 -9.25 18.57
CA MET A 11 -10.92 -8.61 18.05
C MET A 11 -10.94 -7.11 18.40
N ASP A 12 -11.87 -6.35 17.82
CA ASP A 12 -12.02 -4.90 18.11
C ASP A 12 -12.27 -4.59 19.60
N ASP A 13 -12.91 -5.50 20.33
CA ASP A 13 -13.18 -5.38 21.76
C ASP A 13 -11.97 -5.80 22.64
N GLY A 14 -10.86 -6.17 22.01
CA GLY A 14 -9.64 -6.63 22.69
C GLY A 14 -9.64 -8.12 23.02
N SER A 15 -10.71 -8.87 22.75
CA SER A 15 -10.74 -10.31 22.98
C SER A 15 -9.64 -11.01 22.18
N PRO A 16 -8.82 -11.89 22.81
CA PRO A 16 -7.74 -12.56 22.11
C PRO A 16 -8.28 -13.61 21.13
N VAL A 17 -7.58 -13.77 20.01
CA VAL A 17 -7.83 -14.79 18.99
C VAL A 17 -6.54 -15.58 18.82
N SER A 18 -6.62 -16.90 18.68
CA SER A 18 -5.42 -17.71 18.42
C SER A 18 -4.94 -17.50 16.99
N ASP A 19 -3.62 -17.56 16.78
CA ASP A 19 -3.02 -17.45 15.44
C ASP A 19 -3.56 -18.51 14.47
N SER A 20 -3.88 -19.70 14.98
CA SER A 20 -4.48 -20.78 14.19
C SER A 20 -5.87 -20.42 13.65
N VAL A 21 -6.67 -19.68 14.42
CA VAL A 21 -8.00 -19.21 13.99
C VAL A 21 -7.85 -18.06 13.01
N ALA A 22 -6.93 -17.12 13.28
CA ALA A 22 -6.61 -16.05 12.34
C ALA A 22 -6.15 -16.59 10.98
N ALA A 23 -5.28 -17.60 10.98
CA ALA A 23 -4.77 -18.25 9.78
C ALA A 23 -5.86 -19.00 8.99
N GLN A 24 -6.86 -19.57 9.67
CA GLN A 24 -8.01 -20.22 9.00
C GLN A 24 -8.93 -19.20 8.33
N ILE A 25 -9.09 -18.01 8.90
CA ILE A 25 -9.97 -16.96 8.38
C ILE A 25 -9.29 -16.18 7.24
N ALA A 26 -7.96 -16.01 7.31
CA ALA A 26 -7.21 -15.16 6.40
C ALA A 26 -7.43 -15.41 4.89
N PRO A 27 -7.53 -16.65 4.38
CA PRO A 27 -7.72 -16.91 2.94
C PRO A 27 -8.98 -16.28 2.35
N ASP A 28 -10.06 -16.23 3.12
CA ASP A 28 -11.36 -15.70 2.69
C ASP A 28 -11.62 -14.28 3.22
N ALA A 29 -10.66 -13.71 3.95
CA ALA A 29 -10.78 -12.39 4.56
C ALA A 29 -10.33 -11.28 3.62
N PHE A 30 -11.00 -10.13 3.74
CA PHE A 30 -10.49 -8.88 3.18
C PHE A 30 -9.41 -8.30 4.09
N LEU A 31 -8.16 -8.54 3.75
CA LEU A 31 -7.00 -8.04 4.49
C LEU A 31 -6.74 -6.56 4.20
N ARG A 32 -6.31 -5.82 5.23
CA ARG A 32 -5.85 -4.44 5.12
C ARG A 32 -4.52 -4.32 5.84
N ALA A 33 -3.54 -3.75 5.17
CA ALA A 33 -2.28 -3.39 5.79
C ALA A 33 -2.48 -2.15 6.66
N LEU A 34 -1.94 -2.19 7.88
CA LEU A 34 -1.75 -1.02 8.74
C LEU A 34 -0.26 -0.93 9.07
N ILE A 35 0.40 0.05 8.48
CA ILE A 35 1.85 0.22 8.58
C ILE A 35 2.15 1.13 9.77
N HIS A 36 3.09 0.70 10.62
CA HIS A 36 3.54 1.44 11.78
C HIS A 36 4.97 1.94 11.57
N ASP A 37 5.32 3.07 12.18
CA ASP A 37 6.70 3.51 12.29
C ASP A 37 7.48 2.68 13.33
N ALA A 38 8.77 2.99 13.50
CA ALA A 38 9.63 2.32 14.48
C ALA A 38 9.19 2.51 15.94
N ALA A 39 8.38 3.53 16.24
CA ALA A 39 7.81 3.78 17.56
C ALA A 39 6.44 3.11 17.75
N GLY A 40 5.93 2.42 16.74
CA GLY A 40 4.63 1.74 16.80
C GLY A 40 3.44 2.66 16.51
N ASN A 41 3.64 3.87 15.96
CA ASN A 41 2.53 4.73 15.56
C ASN A 41 2.03 4.35 14.17
N PRO A 42 0.71 4.26 13.93
CA PRO A 42 0.18 3.97 12.60
C PRO A 42 0.43 5.16 11.65
N VAL A 43 1.18 4.91 10.58
CA VAL A 43 1.58 5.94 9.61
C VAL A 43 0.91 5.78 8.24
N ASP A 44 0.47 4.57 7.90
CA ASP A 44 -0.22 4.30 6.65
C ASP A 44 -1.22 3.15 6.78
N ALA A 45 -2.23 3.13 5.91
CA ALA A 45 -3.22 2.08 5.85
C ALA A 45 -3.64 1.83 4.41
N SER A 46 -3.73 0.57 4.00
CA SER A 46 -4.21 0.24 2.66
C SER A 46 -5.73 0.42 2.54
N PRO A 47 -6.22 1.07 1.47
CA PRO A 47 -7.64 1.18 1.20
C PRO A 47 -8.19 -0.13 0.61
N ARG A 48 -9.52 -0.27 0.57
CA ARG A 48 -10.23 -1.40 -0.07
C ARG A 48 -10.22 -1.35 -1.61
N ARG A 49 -9.21 -0.75 -2.23
CA ARG A 49 -9.15 -0.55 -3.69
C ARG A 49 -7.72 -0.30 -4.15
N ARG A 50 -7.45 -0.60 -5.42
CA ARG A 50 -6.19 -0.29 -6.09
C ARG A 50 -5.89 1.21 -6.21
N VAL A 51 -6.93 2.04 -6.32
CA VAL A 51 -6.75 3.49 -6.56
C VAL A 51 -6.41 4.20 -5.24
N PRO A 52 -5.28 4.92 -5.15
CA PRO A 52 -4.89 5.60 -3.93
C PRO A 52 -5.93 6.63 -3.50
N THR A 53 -6.09 6.78 -2.18
CA THR A 53 -6.92 7.82 -1.57
C THR A 53 -6.29 9.20 -1.77
N ASP A 54 -7.08 10.26 -1.62
CA ASP A 54 -6.55 11.63 -1.77
C ASP A 54 -5.50 11.96 -0.70
N ARG A 55 -5.61 11.39 0.50
CA ARG A 55 -4.58 11.51 1.54
C ARG A 55 -3.27 10.88 1.07
N GLN A 56 -3.32 9.66 0.54
CA GLN A 56 -2.13 8.97 0.03
C GLN A 56 -1.52 9.70 -1.16
N LYS A 57 -2.35 10.20 -2.08
CA LYS A 57 -1.90 11.02 -3.21
C LYS A 57 -1.16 12.27 -2.75
N ARG A 58 -1.67 12.99 -1.75
CA ARG A 58 -0.98 14.16 -1.17
C ARG A 58 0.37 13.79 -0.58
N VAL A 59 0.45 12.70 0.18
CA VAL A 59 1.70 12.22 0.79
C VAL A 59 2.73 11.87 -0.28
N VAL A 60 2.35 11.06 -1.28
CA VAL A 60 3.25 10.64 -2.37
C VAL A 60 3.68 11.85 -3.21
N LYS A 61 2.74 12.76 -3.51
CA LYS A 61 3.05 13.96 -4.29
C LYS A 61 4.01 14.91 -3.57
N GLU A 62 3.85 15.08 -2.25
CA GLU A 62 4.78 15.87 -1.44
C GLU A 62 6.16 15.22 -1.36
N ARG A 63 6.21 13.90 -1.18
CA ARG A 63 7.48 13.15 -1.11
C ARG A 63 8.26 13.20 -2.42
N ASP A 64 7.61 12.91 -3.54
CA ASP A 64 8.28 12.70 -4.83
C ASP A 64 8.42 14.00 -5.62
N ARG A 65 7.43 14.91 -5.53
CA ARG A 65 7.32 16.24 -6.20
C ARG A 65 7.31 16.25 -7.73
N HIS A 66 8.05 15.35 -8.37
CA HIS A 66 8.23 15.20 -9.80
C HIS A 66 8.36 13.72 -10.16
N CYS A 67 8.36 13.40 -11.44
CA CYS A 67 8.60 12.04 -11.93
C CYS A 67 9.91 11.48 -11.36
N VAL A 68 9.84 10.33 -10.71
CA VAL A 68 11.01 9.67 -10.10
C VAL A 68 12.06 9.22 -11.12
N ASP A 69 11.66 9.03 -12.39
CA ASP A 69 12.57 8.54 -13.44
C ASP A 69 13.21 9.66 -14.27
N CYS A 70 12.51 10.77 -14.50
CA CYS A 70 12.96 11.82 -15.44
C CYS A 70 12.81 13.26 -14.95
N GLY A 71 12.27 13.49 -13.76
CA GLY A 71 12.12 14.83 -13.18
C GLY A 71 11.00 15.70 -13.78
N SER A 72 10.24 15.22 -14.78
CA SER A 72 9.09 15.94 -15.31
C SER A 72 8.05 16.23 -14.22
N THR A 73 7.45 17.41 -14.23
CA THR A 73 6.32 17.80 -13.36
C THR A 73 4.96 17.70 -14.05
N ALA A 74 4.94 17.30 -15.33
CA ALA A 74 3.73 17.22 -16.15
C ALA A 74 3.19 15.78 -16.23
N LEU A 75 1.85 15.67 -16.31
CA LEU A 75 1.11 14.42 -16.52
C LEU A 75 1.52 13.31 -15.53
N LEU A 76 1.55 13.67 -14.24
CA LEU A 76 1.97 12.77 -13.17
C LEU A 76 0.87 11.77 -12.80
N GLU A 77 1.28 10.52 -12.64
CA GLU A 77 0.49 9.34 -12.31
C GLU A 77 1.12 8.66 -11.09
N TYR A 78 0.30 7.91 -10.33
CA TYR A 78 0.72 7.18 -9.13
C TYR A 78 0.89 5.72 -9.50
N ASP A 79 2.14 5.29 -9.61
CA ASP A 79 2.52 3.96 -10.08
C ASP A 79 2.85 3.04 -8.89
N HIS A 80 2.34 1.80 -8.92
CA HIS A 80 2.59 0.78 -7.90
C HIS A 80 3.95 0.10 -8.13
N VAL A 81 4.80 0.14 -7.10
CA VAL A 81 6.10 -0.56 -7.02
C VAL A 81 6.20 -1.27 -5.67
N PRO A 82 6.08 -2.61 -5.61
CA PRO A 82 5.90 -3.56 -6.71
C PRO A 82 4.54 -3.41 -7.43
N PRO A 83 4.33 -4.09 -8.59
CA PRO A 83 3.01 -4.15 -9.21
C PRO A 83 1.92 -4.55 -8.20
N TYR A 84 0.75 -3.93 -8.33
CA TYR A 84 -0.37 -4.13 -7.40
C TYR A 84 -0.76 -5.60 -7.27
N GLU A 85 -0.64 -6.36 -8.36
CA GLU A 85 -0.97 -7.78 -8.43
C GLU A 85 -0.07 -8.64 -7.52
N LEU A 86 1.12 -8.14 -7.15
CA LEU A 86 2.05 -8.85 -6.28
C LEU A 86 1.79 -8.58 -4.79
N SER A 87 1.60 -7.32 -4.39
CA SER A 87 1.37 -6.98 -2.97
C SER A 87 -0.10 -7.02 -2.57
N GLY A 88 -1.01 -6.75 -3.52
CA GLY A 88 -2.43 -6.50 -3.27
C GLY A 88 -2.68 -5.24 -2.43
N GLN A 89 -1.67 -4.42 -2.18
CA GLN A 89 -1.76 -3.25 -1.31
C GLN A 89 -1.72 -1.94 -2.08
N THR A 90 -2.25 -0.90 -1.47
CA THR A 90 -2.06 0.47 -1.94
C THR A 90 -1.67 1.29 -0.73
N VAL A 91 -0.37 1.37 -0.50
CA VAL A 91 0.27 2.14 0.57
C VAL A 91 1.25 3.12 -0.06
N THR A 92 1.44 4.27 0.58
CA THR A 92 2.29 5.36 0.10
C THR A 92 3.73 4.92 -0.16
N SER A 93 4.26 3.97 0.61
CA SER A 93 5.60 3.39 0.41
C SER A 93 5.73 2.56 -0.87
N GLU A 94 4.62 2.01 -1.38
CA GLU A 94 4.57 1.23 -2.63
C GLU A 94 4.06 2.05 -3.82
N LEU A 95 3.88 3.35 -3.65
CA LEU A 95 3.47 4.25 -4.73
C LEU A 95 4.62 5.15 -5.09
N GLN A 96 4.84 5.38 -6.39
CA GLN A 96 5.82 6.34 -6.91
C GLN A 96 5.15 7.28 -7.91
N LEU A 97 5.54 8.55 -7.89
CA LEU A 97 5.05 9.54 -8.83
C LEU A 97 5.83 9.47 -10.13
N ARG A 98 5.17 9.15 -11.24
CA ARG A 98 5.79 9.06 -12.58
C ARG A 98 5.01 9.85 -13.61
N CYS A 99 5.70 10.43 -14.59
CA CYS A 99 5.00 10.98 -15.75
C CYS A 99 4.46 9.85 -16.64
N ALA A 100 3.34 10.08 -17.32
CA ALA A 100 2.69 9.08 -18.16
C ALA A 100 3.63 8.39 -19.19
N PRO A 101 4.60 9.06 -19.84
CA PRO A 101 5.59 8.41 -20.70
C PRO A 101 6.48 7.39 -19.98
N CYS A 102 7.00 7.72 -18.80
CA CYS A 102 7.85 6.85 -18.00
C CYS A 102 7.06 5.67 -17.43
N HIS A 103 5.86 5.93 -16.90
CA HIS A 103 4.96 4.90 -16.40
C HIS A 103 4.63 3.85 -17.49
N ARG A 104 4.24 4.30 -18.69
CA ARG A 104 4.02 3.39 -19.84
C ARG A 104 5.28 2.65 -20.31
N ARG A 105 6.46 3.24 -20.15
CA ARG A 105 7.73 2.57 -20.49
C ARG A 105 7.99 1.43 -19.52
N ARG A 106 7.88 1.68 -18.21
CA ARG A 106 8.06 0.68 -17.17
C ARG A 106 7.11 -0.50 -17.35
N HIS A 107 5.81 -0.28 -17.50
CA HIS A 107 4.86 -1.38 -17.68
C HIS A 107 5.12 -2.23 -18.92
N ARG A 108 5.73 -1.66 -19.98
CA ARG A 108 6.17 -2.45 -21.14
C ARG A 108 7.39 -3.30 -20.84
N SER A 109 8.29 -2.83 -19.99
CA SER A 109 9.46 -3.59 -19.54
C SER A 109 9.11 -4.69 -18.55
N ASP A 110 8.16 -4.45 -17.63
CA ASP A 110 7.72 -5.45 -16.64
C ASP A 110 6.90 -6.61 -17.29
N ALA A 111 6.39 -6.42 -18.51
CA ALA A 111 5.65 -7.42 -19.26
C ALA A 111 6.52 -8.28 -20.21
N ALA A 112 7.82 -8.02 -20.27
CA ALA A 112 8.80 -8.71 -21.12
C ALA A 112 9.63 -9.70 -20.28
#